data_AF-A0A957PCU5-F1
#
_entry.id   AF-A0A957PCU5-F1
#
_cell.length_a   1.000
_cell.length_b   1.000
_cell.length_c   1.000
_cell.angle_alpha   90.00
_cell.angle_beta   90.00
_cell.angle_gamma   90.00
#
_symmetry.space_group_name_H-M   'P 1'
#
loop_
_entity.id
_entity.type
_entity.pdbx_description
1 polymer ?
#
loop_
_entity_poly.entity_id
_entity_poly.type
_entity_poly.pdbx_seq_one_letter_code
_entity_poly.pdbx_strand_id
1 'polypeptide(L)'
;QVAARLPESGFTRADFEWADRITRFCDQVAFDFCFEQPVQRSLPICPRRGSTETVEMSYAIGENGEIEVTPWPFGIPTFSGAIISYERAGYPDELTPQSKLYTVRPRQVP
;
A
#
# COMPACT_ATOMS: atom_id res chain seq x y z
N GLN A 1 -3.76 -12.26 -15.27
CA GLN A 1 -4.47 -12.22 -16.57
C GLN A 1 -5.71 -11.31 -16.48
N VAL A 2 -5.51 -9.99 -16.34
CA VAL A 2 -6.62 -9.01 -16.34
C VAL A 2 -7.27 -8.91 -17.73
N ALA A 3 -6.46 -9.04 -18.79
CA ALA A 3 -6.88 -8.98 -20.20
C ALA A 3 -7.98 -9.99 -20.58
N ALA A 4 -8.00 -11.19 -19.97
CA ALA A 4 -8.92 -12.26 -20.34
C ALA A 4 -10.36 -12.05 -19.82
N ARG A 5 -10.54 -11.20 -18.80
CA ARG A 5 -11.85 -10.97 -18.14
C ARG A 5 -12.46 -9.60 -18.43
N LEU A 6 -11.78 -8.76 -19.22
CA LEU A 6 -12.28 -7.45 -19.65
C LEU A 6 -13.71 -7.51 -20.24
N PRO A 7 -14.03 -8.45 -21.16
CA PRO A 7 -15.34 -8.46 -21.84
C PRO A 7 -16.54 -8.69 -20.91
N GLU A 8 -16.33 -9.34 -19.76
CA GLU A 8 -17.40 -9.79 -18.85
C GLU A 8 -17.68 -8.82 -17.70
N SER A 9 -16.80 -7.82 -17.52
CA SER A 9 -16.71 -7.03 -16.28
C SER A 9 -17.46 -5.69 -16.30
N GLY A 10 -17.89 -5.22 -17.49
CA GLY A 10 -18.45 -3.87 -17.65
C GLY A 10 -17.43 -2.72 -17.48
N PHE A 11 -16.15 -3.04 -17.28
CA PHE A 11 -15.07 -2.09 -17.12
C PHE A 11 -14.27 -1.95 -18.42
N THR A 12 -13.84 -0.72 -18.69
CA THR A 12 -12.96 -0.41 -19.82
C THR A 12 -11.51 -0.69 -19.46
N ARG A 13 -10.63 -0.79 -20.46
CA ARG A 13 -9.17 -0.83 -20.23
C ARG A 13 -8.68 0.35 -19.38
N ALA A 14 -9.23 1.53 -19.61
CA ALA A 14 -8.89 2.73 -18.83
C ALA A 14 -9.24 2.59 -17.35
N ASP A 15 -10.30 1.84 -17.01
CA ASP A 15 -10.67 1.56 -15.61
C ASP A 15 -9.62 0.65 -14.93
N PHE A 16 -9.11 -0.34 -15.65
CA PHE A 16 -8.03 -1.19 -15.12
C PHE A 16 -6.73 -0.41 -14.97
N GLU A 17 -6.36 0.42 -15.95
CA GLU A 17 -5.17 1.27 -15.87
C GLU A 17 -5.28 2.30 -14.73
N TRP A 18 -6.48 2.79 -14.45
CA TRP A 18 -6.78 3.64 -13.30
C TRP A 18 -6.59 2.87 -11.98
N ALA A 19 -7.20 1.70 -11.85
CA ALA A 19 -7.09 0.86 -10.66
C ALA A 19 -5.64 0.43 -10.39
N ASP A 20 -4.88 0.12 -11.45
CA ASP A 20 -3.46 -0.23 -11.42
C ASP A 20 -2.61 0.84 -10.71
N ARG A 21 -2.96 2.12 -10.84
CA ARG A 21 -2.23 3.21 -10.17
C ARG A 21 -2.47 3.19 -8.66
N ILE A 22 -3.68 2.88 -8.24
CA ILE A 22 -4.05 2.75 -6.83
C ILE A 22 -3.36 1.51 -6.25
N THR A 23 -3.42 0.37 -6.94
CA THR A 23 -2.78 -0.86 -6.45
C THR A 23 -1.26 -0.71 -6.39
N ARG A 24 -0.62 -0.04 -7.36
CA ARG A 24 0.82 0.26 -7.29
C ARG A 24 1.22 1.06 -6.06
N PHE A 25 0.38 2.02 -5.63
CA PHE A 25 0.62 2.74 -4.38
C PHE A 25 0.55 1.79 -3.18
N CYS A 26 -0.49 0.97 -3.09
CA CYS A 26 -0.64 -0.03 -2.02
C CYS A 26 0.50 -1.04 -1.99
N ASP A 27 0.88 -1.57 -3.16
CA ASP A 27 1.96 -2.53 -3.33
C ASP A 27 3.30 -1.92 -2.90
N GLN A 28 3.56 -0.66 -3.26
CA GLN A 28 4.79 0.03 -2.87
C GLN A 28 4.87 0.24 -1.35
N VAL A 29 3.76 0.64 -0.69
CA VAL A 29 3.70 0.76 0.78
C VAL A 29 3.95 -0.59 1.45
N ALA A 30 3.27 -1.64 0.98
CA ALA A 30 3.42 -2.99 1.52
C ALA A 30 4.84 -3.53 1.33
N PHE A 31 5.42 -3.31 0.15
CA PHE A 31 6.78 -3.73 -0.15
C PHE A 31 7.78 -3.03 0.75
N ASP A 32 7.74 -1.70 0.83
CA ASP A 32 8.66 -0.92 1.66
C ASP A 32 8.53 -1.28 3.15
N PHE A 33 7.30 -1.53 3.64
CA PHE A 33 7.07 -1.97 5.03
C PHE A 33 7.82 -3.26 5.35
N CYS A 34 7.82 -4.22 4.43
CA CYS A 34 8.47 -5.52 4.59
C CYS A 34 10.01 -5.45 4.64
N PHE A 35 10.64 -4.35 4.18
CA PHE A 35 12.09 -4.17 4.35
C PHE A 35 12.49 -3.62 5.72
N GLU A 36 11.50 -3.19 6.52
CA GLU A 36 11.69 -2.73 7.89
C GLU A 36 12.68 -1.55 8.05
N GLN A 37 12.89 -0.78 6.99
CA GLN A 37 13.72 0.43 7.04
C GLN A 37 12.85 1.69 6.96
N PRO A 38 13.24 2.78 7.64
CA PRO A 38 12.55 4.05 7.49
C PRO A 38 12.56 4.50 6.03
N VAL A 39 11.38 4.82 5.51
CA VAL A 39 11.22 5.30 4.14
C VAL A 39 10.22 6.44 4.09
N GLN A 40 10.41 7.35 3.15
CA GLN A 40 9.42 8.33 2.76
C GLN A 40 9.31 8.34 1.24
N ARG A 41 8.09 8.24 0.71
CA ARG A 41 7.83 8.35 -0.73
C ARG A 41 6.60 9.20 -1.01
N SER A 42 6.52 9.66 -2.26
CA SER A 42 5.38 10.36 -2.83
C SER A 42 5.12 9.78 -4.23
N LEU A 43 3.86 9.43 -4.50
CA LEU A 43 3.42 8.93 -5.80
C LEU A 43 2.13 9.63 -6.22
N PRO A 44 1.99 10.03 -7.50
CA PRO A 44 0.73 10.55 -8.00
C PRO A 44 -0.29 9.41 -8.16
N ILE A 45 -1.50 9.61 -7.64
CA ILE A 45 -2.66 8.72 -7.88
C ILE A 45 -3.77 9.50 -8.58
N CYS A 46 -4.66 8.79 -9.28
CA CYS A 46 -5.91 9.36 -9.77
C CYS A 46 -7.03 8.92 -8.82
N PRO A 47 -7.54 9.78 -7.93
CA PRO A 47 -8.48 9.33 -6.89
C PRO A 47 -9.89 9.03 -7.45
N ARG A 48 -10.23 9.59 -8.61
CA ARG A 48 -11.55 9.47 -9.22
C ARG A 48 -11.49 8.70 -10.53
N ARG A 49 -12.32 7.67 -10.64
CA ARG A 49 -12.54 6.93 -11.89
C ARG A 49 -12.94 7.88 -13.02
N GLY A 50 -12.31 7.75 -14.18
CA GLY A 50 -12.58 8.59 -15.36
C GLY A 50 -12.01 10.01 -15.30
N SER A 51 -11.35 10.40 -14.21
CA SER A 51 -10.66 11.69 -14.11
C SER A 51 -9.19 11.57 -14.50
N THR A 52 -8.65 12.61 -15.14
CA THR A 52 -7.20 12.77 -15.36
C THR A 52 -6.51 13.54 -14.24
N GLU A 53 -7.28 14.04 -13.26
CA GLU A 53 -6.75 14.74 -12.09
C GLU A 53 -5.90 13.79 -11.25
N THR A 54 -4.71 14.25 -10.87
CA THR A 54 -3.79 13.53 -10.00
C THR A 54 -3.68 14.20 -8.64
N VAL A 55 -3.67 13.40 -7.59
CA VAL A 55 -3.35 13.82 -6.23
C VAL A 55 -2.03 13.17 -5.83
N GLU A 56 -1.13 13.96 -5.26
CA GLU A 56 0.11 13.43 -4.71
C GLU A 56 -0.18 12.74 -3.38
N MET A 57 0.01 11.42 -3.34
CA MET A 57 -0.05 10.64 -2.11
C MET A 57 1.36 10.44 -1.59
N SER A 58 1.59 10.87 -0.36
CA SER A 58 2.84 10.66 0.35
C SER A 58 2.64 9.72 1.51
N TYR A 59 3.61 8.86 1.77
CA TYR A 59 3.67 8.07 3.00
C TYR A 59 5.07 8.07 3.60
N ALA A 60 5.11 7.85 4.91
CA ALA A 60 6.32 7.59 5.66
C ALA A 60 6.16 6.32 6.49
N ILE A 61 7.18 5.47 6.51
CA ILE A 61 7.25 4.29 7.37
C ILE A 61 8.32 4.59 8.41
N GLY A 62 7.92 4.59 9.68
CA GLY A 62 8.81 4.79 10.82
C GLY A 62 9.37 3.49 11.36
N GLU A 63 10.17 3.63 12.41
CA GLU A 63 10.56 2.49 13.25
C GLU A 63 9.32 1.93 13.97
N ASN A 64 9.30 0.63 14.26
CA ASN A 64 8.21 -0.05 14.99
C ASN A 64 6.87 -0.23 14.26
N GLY A 65 6.86 -0.08 12.92
CA GLY A 65 5.69 -0.44 12.12
C GLY A 65 4.61 0.64 12.03
N GLU A 66 4.96 1.90 12.30
CA GLU A 66 4.09 3.04 12.03
C GLU A 66 4.16 3.44 10.56
N ILE A 67 2.99 3.60 9.94
CA ILE A 67 2.83 4.06 8.56
C ILE A 67 1.98 5.34 8.60
N GLU A 68 2.55 6.46 8.18
CA GLU A 68 1.86 7.73 8.06
C GLU A 68 1.51 8.01 6.61
N VAL A 69 0.29 8.46 6.30
CA VAL A 69 -0.16 8.73 4.92
C VAL A 69 -0.82 10.11 4.80
N THR A 70 -0.55 10.84 3.71
CA THR A 70 -1.21 12.11 3.35
C THR A 70 -1.40 12.26 1.83
N PRO A 71 -2.57 12.72 1.34
CA PRO A 71 -3.80 12.93 2.11
C PRO A 71 -4.34 11.61 2.67
N TRP A 72 -5.08 11.69 3.78
CA TRP A 72 -5.62 10.51 4.44
C TRP A 72 -6.75 9.90 3.60
N PRO A 73 -6.63 8.63 3.11
CA PRO A 73 -7.59 8.09 2.16
C PRO A 73 -8.76 7.35 2.82
N PHE A 74 -8.75 7.16 4.14
CA PHE A 74 -9.72 6.33 4.85
C PHE A 74 -10.75 7.16 5.62
N GLY A 75 -11.98 6.64 5.74
CA GLY A 75 -13.05 7.24 6.54
C GLY A 75 -12.95 6.99 8.05
N ILE A 76 -11.84 6.44 8.53
CA ILE A 76 -11.58 6.12 9.95
C ILE A 76 -10.30 6.83 10.41
N PRO A 77 -10.15 7.17 11.70
CA PRO A 77 -8.99 7.95 12.15
C PRO A 77 -7.65 7.23 11.98
N THR A 78 -7.61 5.93 12.27
CA THR A 78 -6.43 5.07 12.16
C THR A 78 -6.88 3.62 11.99
N PHE A 79 -5.99 2.73 11.57
CA PHE A 79 -6.21 1.29 11.67
C PHE A 79 -4.90 0.56 11.97
N SER A 80 -5.00 -0.58 12.64
CA SER A 80 -3.86 -1.39 13.04
C SER A 80 -4.09 -2.85 12.70
N GLY A 81 -3.00 -3.60 12.56
CA GLY A 81 -3.04 -5.02 12.25
C GLY A 81 -1.74 -5.72 12.58
N ALA A 82 -1.64 -6.98 12.15
CA ALA A 82 -0.44 -7.79 12.29
C ALA A 82 -0.09 -8.40 10.93
N ILE A 83 1.21 -8.47 10.62
CA ILE A 83 1.75 -9.24 9.51
C ILE A 83 2.51 -10.42 10.10
N ILE A 84 2.33 -11.59 9.49
CA ILE A 84 3.07 -12.81 9.83
C ILE A 84 4.17 -12.96 8.77
N SER A 85 5.40 -13.14 9.23
CA SER A 85 6.59 -13.40 8.41
C SER A 85 7.33 -14.62 8.94
N TYR A 86 8.42 -15.00 8.29
CA TYR A 86 9.35 -16.02 8.79
C TYR A 86 10.73 -15.41 8.95
N GLU A 87 11.49 -15.88 9.95
CA GLU A 87 12.88 -15.48 10.09
C GLU A 87 13.68 -15.83 8.84
N ARG A 88 14.55 -14.91 8.43
CA ARG A 88 15.45 -15.14 7.30
C ARG A 88 16.47 -16.24 7.59
N ALA A 89 16.89 -16.38 8.84
CA ALA A 89 17.83 -17.42 9.26
C ALA A 89 17.13 -18.78 9.16
N GLY A 90 17.70 -19.70 8.38
CA GLY A 90 17.14 -21.04 8.19
C GLY A 90 16.07 -21.15 7.10
N TYR A 91 15.52 -20.04 6.59
CA TYR A 91 14.54 -20.08 5.49
C TYR A 91 15.18 -20.52 4.16
N PRO A 92 14.52 -21.39 3.35
CA PRO A 92 13.16 -21.92 3.55
C PRO A 92 13.06 -23.24 4.32
N ASP A 93 14.17 -23.84 4.76
CA ASP A 93 14.20 -25.19 5.32
C ASP A 93 13.65 -25.26 6.77
N GLU A 94 13.83 -24.18 7.54
CA GLU A 94 13.27 -23.99 8.88
C GLU A 94 12.34 -22.78 8.90
N LEU A 95 11.08 -23.01 9.27
CA LEU A 95 10.04 -21.98 9.29
C LEU A 95 9.81 -21.51 10.73
N THR A 96 10.54 -20.48 11.14
CA THR A 96 10.32 -19.79 12.43
C THR A 96 9.40 -18.59 12.21
N PRO A 97 8.10 -18.68 12.56
CA PRO A 97 7.14 -17.60 12.32
C PRO A 97 7.42 -16.41 13.25
N GLN A 98 7.29 -15.21 12.69
CA GLN A 98 7.39 -13.94 13.39
C GLN A 98 6.12 -13.12 13.14
N SER A 99 5.73 -12.29 14.10
CA SER A 99 4.61 -11.38 13.96
C SER A 99 5.05 -9.95 14.17
N LYS A 100 4.70 -9.06 13.24
CA LYS A 100 4.95 -7.63 13.36
C LYS A 100 3.63 -6.88 13.37
N LEU A 101 3.42 -6.10 14.42
CA LEU A 101 2.28 -5.17 14.49
C LEU A 101 2.56 -3.96 13.61
N TYR A 102 1.52 -3.40 13.02
CA TYR A 102 1.58 -2.14 12.31
C TYR A 102 0.39 -1.26 12.63
N THR A 103 0.58 0.05 12.51
CA THR A 103 -0.48 1.05 12.62
C THR A 103 -0.36 2.04 11.48
N VAL A 104 -1.48 2.28 10.80
CA VAL A 104 -1.58 3.26 9.72
C VAL A 104 -2.37 4.46 10.22
N ARG A 105 -1.83 5.66 10.04
CA ARG A 105 -2.42 6.91 10.54
C ARG A 105 -2.24 8.09 9.58
N PRO A 106 -3.07 9.14 9.67
CA PRO A 106 -2.86 10.39 8.94
C PRO A 106 -1.49 10.97 9.27
N ARG A 107 -0.77 11.41 8.24
CA ARG A 107 0.45 12.19 8.44
C ARG A 107 0.08 13.60 8.88
N GLN A 108 0.59 14.02 10.02
CA GLN A 108 0.51 15.41 10.45
C GLN A 108 1.50 16.20 9.60
N VAL A 109 1.00 17.06 8.70
CA VAL A 109 1.86 18.03 8.01
C VAL A 109 2.02 19.22 8.96
N PRO A 110 3.26 19.65 9.30
CA PRO A 110 3.47 20.83 10.13
C PRO A 110 2.94 22.12 9.50
#